data_AF-A0A1V4Z5I4-F1
#
_entry.id   AF-A0A1V4Z5I4-F1
#
_cell.length_a   1.000
_cell.length_b   1.000
_cell.length_c   1.000
_cell.angle_alpha   90.00
_cell.angle_beta   90.00
_cell.angle_gamma   90.00
#
_symmetry.space_group_name_H-M   'P 1'
#
loop_
_entity.id
_entity.type
_entity.pdbx_description
1 polymer ?
#
loop_
_entity_poly.entity_id
_entity_poly.type
_entity_poly.pdbx_seq_one_letter_code
_entity_poly.pdbx_strand_id
1 'polypeptide(L)'
;MKRYMSTALALLSLLFIIALSGCIGSNAQWSMVLNGDSRMSINESAYEDLSNCNLTVNGVNGIPLEFFLYDYGLYPLVSVSLDGKEYNWSQVTYAAELDVPFLVLPNGSVYDGESVLRVSNINVTLSEKPQRTTLEIAPSVAYALGAGGSQGLIGQPADRVVVFYVDGLGYERYLEARDLGIIENITALGEPVVAVCQYPSVSQVNADSLVTGIASDIRAGNFRSYYPSGKTVLETVEDSGKTSLWVAGRSTPVNMGDLVLYLKTFDSNGYEANEVAEEAIRQYCDEDIDLLFVHFKDPDKFQHINGPFSEKGRASLEYVDEQLGRVTDVLRPGTAVVLFADHGGHNTIAGGNHGTLLSSDMIVPIVVHVV
;
A
#
# COMPACT_ATOMS: atom_id res chain seq x y z
N MET A 1 -21.80 -32.96 87.30
CA MET A 1 -23.15 -33.24 86.78
C MET A 1 -23.35 -32.48 85.48
N LYS A 2 -23.42 -33.21 84.36
CA LYS A 2 -24.11 -32.95 83.08
C LYS A 2 -24.04 -31.55 82.40
N ARG A 3 -23.63 -31.62 81.11
CA ARG A 3 -23.82 -30.71 79.94
C ARG A 3 -22.79 -29.56 79.88
N TYR A 4 -22.04 -29.35 78.80
CA TYR A 4 -22.37 -29.47 77.38
C TYR A 4 -21.21 -30.03 76.54
N MET A 5 -21.53 -31.04 75.72
CA MET A 5 -20.82 -31.38 74.50
C MET A 5 -21.08 -30.31 73.42
N SER A 6 -20.25 -30.35 72.38
CA SER A 6 -20.48 -29.86 71.01
C SER A 6 -20.41 -28.34 70.75
N THR A 7 -19.19 -27.83 70.65
CA THR A 7 -18.81 -26.74 69.72
C THR A 7 -17.31 -26.84 69.39
N ALA A 8 -16.91 -27.90 68.68
CA ALA A 8 -15.55 -28.02 68.14
C ALA A 8 -15.54 -28.54 66.69
N LEU A 9 -16.67 -28.47 65.99
CA LEU A 9 -16.81 -28.88 64.60
C LEU A 9 -17.78 -27.95 63.86
N ALA A 10 -17.57 -26.64 63.98
CA ALA A 10 -18.30 -25.61 63.21
C ALA A 10 -17.43 -24.37 62.94
N LEU A 11 -16.11 -24.52 63.01
CA LEU A 11 -15.13 -23.44 62.77
C LEU A 11 -14.06 -23.82 61.74
N LEU A 12 -14.32 -24.89 60.96
CA LEU A 12 -13.47 -25.33 59.85
C LEU A 12 -14.26 -25.60 58.57
N SER A 13 -15.44 -24.98 58.43
CA SER A 13 -16.32 -25.12 57.26
C SER A 13 -16.82 -23.79 56.71
N LEU A 14 -16.42 -22.67 57.32
CA LEU A 14 -16.85 -21.32 56.94
C LEU A 14 -15.68 -20.42 56.52
N LEU A 15 -14.65 -21.02 55.93
CA LEU A 15 -13.48 -20.33 55.37
C LEU A 15 -13.02 -20.96 54.04
N PHE A 16 -13.98 -21.54 53.31
CA PHE A 16 -13.75 -22.10 51.97
C PHE A 16 -14.92 -21.84 51.02
N ILE A 17 -15.58 -20.68 51.13
CA ILE A 17 -16.51 -20.18 50.10
C ILE A 17 -16.39 -18.64 49.99
N ILE A 18 -15.17 -18.11 49.95
CA ILE A 18 -14.90 -16.75 49.45
C ILE A 18 -13.50 -16.74 48.82
N ALA A 19 -13.32 -17.46 47.70
CA ALA A 19 -12.12 -17.36 46.86
C ALA A 19 -12.34 -17.85 45.41
N LEU A 20 -13.56 -17.77 44.88
CA LEU A 20 -13.84 -18.03 43.46
C LEU A 20 -14.67 -16.90 42.82
N SER A 21 -14.51 -15.68 43.32
CA SER A 21 -15.18 -14.48 42.81
C SER A 21 -14.18 -13.39 42.43
N GLY A 22 -13.04 -13.78 41.86
CA GLY A 22 -11.97 -12.83 41.55
C GLY A 22 -10.92 -13.44 40.64
N CYS A 23 -11.33 -13.82 39.44
CA CYS A 23 -10.53 -13.89 38.20
C CYS A 23 -11.43 -14.36 37.05
N ILE A 24 -12.57 -13.69 36.85
CA ILE A 24 -13.17 -13.59 35.52
C ILE A 24 -13.09 -12.10 35.25
N GLY A 25 -11.98 -11.68 34.63
CA GLY A 25 -11.98 -10.42 33.92
C GLY A 25 -13.02 -10.58 32.82
N SER A 26 -14.26 -10.16 33.09
CA SER A 26 -15.25 -9.98 32.05
C SER A 26 -14.77 -8.79 31.22
N ASN A 27 -13.86 -9.02 30.28
CA ASN A 27 -13.87 -8.22 29.08
C ASN A 27 -15.26 -8.46 28.51
N ALA A 28 -16.15 -7.47 28.64
CA ALA A 28 -17.47 -7.55 28.06
C ALA A 28 -17.26 -7.85 26.58
N GLN A 29 -17.75 -9.01 26.11
CA GLN A 29 -17.64 -9.38 24.70
C GLN A 29 -18.28 -8.28 23.87
N TRP A 30 -17.46 -7.56 23.12
CA TRP A 30 -17.89 -6.49 22.25
C TRP A 30 -17.76 -6.93 20.80
N SER A 31 -18.67 -6.44 19.97
CA SER A 31 -18.66 -6.73 18.56
C SER A 31 -19.32 -5.58 17.79
N MET A 32 -18.72 -5.22 16.67
CA MET A 32 -19.25 -4.28 15.70
C MET A 32 -19.45 -5.02 14.38
N VAL A 33 -20.68 -5.02 13.85
CA VAL A 33 -21.02 -5.68 12.60
C VAL A 33 -20.73 -4.76 11.42
N LEU A 34 -20.08 -5.27 10.38
CA LEU A 34 -19.80 -4.54 9.14
C LEU A 34 -20.90 -4.80 8.11
N ASN A 35 -21.50 -3.75 7.55
CA ASN A 35 -22.55 -3.81 6.52
C ASN A 35 -23.75 -4.71 6.88
N GLY A 36 -24.03 -4.87 8.18
CA GLY A 36 -25.08 -5.77 8.66
C GLY A 36 -24.81 -7.27 8.45
N ASP A 37 -23.63 -7.66 7.97
CA ASP A 37 -23.24 -9.07 7.78
C ASP A 37 -22.57 -9.61 9.05
N SER A 38 -23.26 -10.51 9.77
CA SER A 38 -22.75 -11.10 11.00
C SER A 38 -21.47 -11.93 10.82
N ARG A 39 -21.06 -12.26 9.59
CA ARG A 39 -19.78 -12.92 9.29
C ARG A 39 -18.61 -11.94 9.27
N MET A 40 -18.89 -10.64 9.16
CA MET A 40 -17.94 -9.56 9.07
C MET A 40 -18.08 -8.73 10.34
N SER A 41 -17.29 -9.04 11.37
CA SER A 41 -17.43 -8.39 12.67
C SER A 41 -16.07 -8.06 13.27
N ILE A 42 -15.89 -6.80 13.66
CA ILE A 42 -14.74 -6.40 14.47
C ILE A 42 -15.08 -6.74 15.92
N ASN A 43 -14.29 -7.62 16.53
CA ASN A 43 -14.42 -8.11 17.91
C ASN A 43 -13.02 -8.25 18.53
N GLU A 44 -12.92 -8.79 19.75
CA GLU A 44 -11.64 -8.95 20.43
C GLU A 44 -10.63 -9.79 19.65
N SER A 45 -11.08 -10.86 19.00
CA SER A 45 -10.21 -11.74 18.20
C SER A 45 -9.66 -10.99 16.99
N ALA A 46 -10.52 -10.29 16.24
CA ALA A 46 -10.09 -9.48 15.10
C ALA A 46 -9.13 -8.36 15.52
N TYR A 47 -9.36 -7.76 16.71
CA TYR A 47 -8.48 -6.74 17.27
C TYR A 47 -7.10 -7.32 17.63
N GLU A 48 -7.06 -8.48 18.27
CA GLU A 48 -5.82 -9.17 18.65
C GLU A 48 -5.01 -9.57 17.40
N ASP A 49 -5.68 -10.10 16.39
CA ASP A 49 -5.08 -10.49 15.11
C ASP A 49 -4.38 -9.33 14.37
N LEU A 50 -4.89 -8.10 14.56
CA LEU A 50 -4.36 -6.88 13.95
C LEU A 50 -3.53 -6.03 14.92
N SER A 51 -3.12 -6.58 16.06
CA SER A 51 -2.35 -5.85 17.09
C SER A 51 -1.06 -5.18 16.58
N ASN A 52 -0.44 -5.71 15.53
CA ASN A 52 0.73 -5.12 14.85
C ASN A 52 0.42 -3.80 14.09
N CYS A 53 -0.86 -3.52 13.85
CA CYS A 53 -1.37 -2.34 13.16
C CYS A 53 -1.66 -1.16 14.10
N ASN A 54 -1.45 -1.34 15.40
CA ASN A 54 -1.74 -0.33 16.41
C ASN A 54 -0.86 0.93 16.24
N LEU A 55 -1.45 2.11 16.39
CA LEU A 55 -0.78 3.40 16.32
C LEU A 55 -1.44 4.45 17.23
N THR A 56 -0.81 5.60 17.37
CA THR A 56 -1.31 6.70 18.22
C THR A 56 -1.61 7.94 17.39
N VAL A 57 -2.88 8.35 17.35
CA VAL A 57 -3.33 9.60 16.70
C VAL A 57 -3.91 10.51 17.78
N ASN A 58 -3.47 11.77 17.83
CA ASN A 58 -3.98 12.77 18.78
C ASN A 58 -3.95 12.32 20.26
N GLY A 59 -2.96 11.49 20.62
CA GLY A 59 -2.82 10.93 21.97
C GLY A 59 -3.75 9.75 22.28
N VAL A 60 -4.54 9.30 21.31
CA VAL A 60 -5.40 8.11 21.40
C VAL A 60 -4.71 6.93 20.75
N ASN A 61 -4.65 5.80 21.46
CA ASN A 61 -3.97 4.59 21.02
C ASN A 61 -4.98 3.52 20.57
N GLY A 62 -4.86 3.04 19.34
CA GLY A 62 -5.73 2.00 18.79
C GLY A 62 -5.30 1.54 17.40
N ILE A 63 -6.08 0.66 16.79
CA ILE A 63 -5.83 0.15 15.43
C ILE A 63 -6.69 0.95 14.45
N PRO A 64 -6.15 1.50 13.35
CA PRO A 64 -6.96 2.21 12.37
C PRO A 64 -8.07 1.34 11.82
N LEU A 65 -9.26 1.93 11.70
CA LEU A 65 -10.44 1.24 11.17
C LEU A 65 -10.17 0.63 9.79
N GLU A 66 -9.39 1.31 8.97
CA GLU A 66 -9.03 0.87 7.61
C GLU A 66 -8.33 -0.50 7.58
N PHE A 67 -7.51 -0.86 8.58
CA PHE A 67 -6.89 -2.19 8.61
C PHE A 67 -7.94 -3.31 8.73
N PHE A 68 -8.98 -3.10 9.53
CA PHE A 68 -10.09 -4.05 9.62
C PHE A 68 -10.89 -4.09 8.32
N LEU A 69 -11.18 -2.94 7.72
CA LEU A 69 -11.91 -2.87 6.46
C LEU A 69 -11.15 -3.58 5.34
N TYR A 70 -9.83 -3.37 5.24
CA TYR A 70 -8.97 -4.06 4.27
C TYR A 70 -8.95 -5.57 4.48
N ASP A 71 -8.78 -6.02 5.73
CA ASP A 71 -8.77 -7.45 6.09
C ASP A 71 -10.08 -8.16 5.67
N TYR A 72 -11.19 -7.45 5.75
CA TYR A 72 -12.50 -7.91 5.29
C TYR A 72 -12.78 -7.69 3.79
N GLY A 73 -11.83 -7.14 3.03
CA GLY A 73 -11.97 -6.89 1.59
C GLY A 73 -12.83 -5.68 1.23
N LEU A 74 -13.10 -4.77 2.16
CA LEU A 74 -13.96 -3.60 2.01
C LEU A 74 -13.18 -2.37 1.53
N TYR A 75 -12.84 -2.33 0.24
CA TYR A 75 -12.12 -1.21 -0.38
C TYR A 75 -12.29 -1.19 -1.91
N PRO A 76 -12.08 -0.04 -2.59
CA PRO A 76 -11.74 1.28 -2.02
C PRO A 76 -12.94 2.00 -1.38
N LEU A 77 -12.68 2.91 -0.45
CA LEU A 77 -13.66 3.48 0.47
C LEU A 77 -14.18 4.86 -0.01
N VAL A 78 -15.50 5.05 0.04
CA VAL A 78 -16.20 6.31 -0.27
C VAL A 78 -16.75 6.96 0.99
N SER A 79 -17.42 6.18 1.85
CA SER A 79 -17.97 6.66 3.11
C SER A 79 -18.00 5.58 4.18
N VAL A 80 -18.02 6.01 5.43
CA VAL A 80 -18.21 5.16 6.61
C VAL A 80 -19.37 5.73 7.43
N SER A 81 -20.21 4.86 7.96
CA SER A 81 -21.32 5.19 8.84
C SER A 81 -21.17 4.45 10.15
N LEU A 82 -21.07 5.18 11.26
CA LEU A 82 -21.02 4.61 12.61
C LEU A 82 -22.38 4.77 13.28
N ASP A 83 -23.16 3.68 13.35
CA ASP A 83 -24.56 3.67 13.82
C ASP A 83 -25.43 4.81 13.23
N GLY A 84 -25.23 5.11 11.94
CA GLY A 84 -25.99 6.13 11.20
C GLY A 84 -25.36 7.53 11.20
N LYS A 85 -24.25 7.77 11.93
CA LYS A 85 -23.43 8.97 11.74
C LYS A 85 -22.53 8.77 10.53
N GLU A 86 -22.83 9.47 9.44
CA GLU A 86 -22.12 9.37 8.16
C GLU A 86 -20.86 10.23 8.12
N TYR A 87 -19.80 9.68 7.53
CA TYR A 87 -18.52 10.33 7.28
C TYR A 87 -18.14 10.12 5.81
N ASN A 88 -17.97 11.22 5.08
CA ASN A 88 -17.39 11.18 3.74
C ASN A 88 -15.88 10.93 3.88
N TRP A 89 -15.39 9.83 3.31
CA TRP A 89 -14.03 9.38 3.61
C TRP A 89 -12.97 10.33 3.06
N SER A 90 -13.17 10.90 1.87
CA SER A 90 -12.23 11.89 1.32
C SER A 90 -12.18 13.17 2.14
N GLN A 91 -13.30 13.62 2.70
CA GLN A 91 -13.28 14.78 3.61
C GLN A 91 -12.51 14.48 4.90
N VAL A 92 -12.67 13.27 5.45
CA VAL A 92 -11.94 12.84 6.65
C VAL A 92 -10.44 12.77 6.38
N THR A 93 -10.03 12.18 5.25
CA THR A 93 -8.60 12.05 4.89
C THR A 93 -7.97 13.39 4.56
N TYR A 94 -8.66 14.27 3.82
CA TYR A 94 -8.10 15.58 3.43
C TYR A 94 -7.91 16.50 4.65
N ALA A 95 -8.69 16.30 5.71
CA ALA A 95 -8.55 17.02 6.97
C ALA A 95 -7.43 16.46 7.87
N ALA A 96 -6.90 15.27 7.59
CA ALA A 96 -5.78 14.69 8.31
C ALA A 96 -4.44 15.20 7.75
N GLU A 97 -3.46 15.42 8.64
CA GLU A 97 -2.09 15.75 8.21
C GLU A 97 -1.31 14.50 7.77
N LEU A 98 -1.40 13.43 8.56
CA LEU A 98 -0.67 12.17 8.34
C LEU A 98 -1.59 10.96 8.46
N ASP A 99 -2.05 10.65 9.68
CA ASP A 99 -2.89 9.48 9.94
C ASP A 99 -4.38 9.85 10.03
N VAL A 100 -5.23 9.02 9.42
CA VAL A 100 -6.69 9.15 9.54
C VAL A 100 -7.10 8.87 10.99
N PRO A 101 -7.79 9.80 11.68
CA PRO A 101 -8.02 9.68 13.12
C PRO A 101 -9.20 8.75 13.47
N PHE A 102 -9.36 7.64 12.75
CA PHE A 102 -10.39 6.62 12.97
C PHE A 102 -9.78 5.36 13.57
N LEU A 103 -9.83 5.21 14.89
CA LEU A 103 -9.19 4.11 15.61
C LEU A 103 -10.22 3.22 16.30
N VAL A 104 -10.17 1.92 16.06
CA VAL A 104 -10.79 0.93 16.94
C VAL A 104 -9.94 0.82 18.20
N LEU A 105 -10.59 0.80 19.35
CA LEU A 105 -9.96 0.74 20.67
C LEU A 105 -10.09 -0.67 21.27
N PRO A 106 -9.21 -1.09 22.19
CA PRO A 106 -9.22 -2.45 22.76
C PRO A 106 -10.51 -2.84 23.48
N ASN A 107 -11.28 -1.84 23.90
CA ASN A 107 -12.55 -2.02 24.61
C ASN A 107 -13.76 -2.11 23.67
N GLY A 108 -13.58 -2.02 22.34
CA GLY A 108 -14.66 -2.05 21.35
C GLY A 108 -15.37 -0.72 21.13
N SER A 109 -14.69 0.40 21.39
CA SER A 109 -15.16 1.72 20.97
C SER A 109 -14.36 2.22 19.78
N VAL A 110 -14.89 3.20 19.06
CA VAL A 110 -14.25 3.83 17.91
C VAL A 110 -13.96 5.28 18.24
N TYR A 111 -12.71 5.71 18.13
CA TYR A 111 -12.34 7.12 18.11
C TYR A 111 -12.51 7.64 16.68
N ASP A 112 -13.25 8.74 16.49
CA ASP A 112 -13.56 9.33 15.18
C ASP A 112 -12.79 10.63 14.89
N GLY A 113 -11.75 10.91 15.68
CA GLY A 113 -10.97 12.15 15.63
C GLY A 113 -11.47 13.24 16.56
N GLU A 114 -12.73 13.18 16.97
CA GLU A 114 -13.32 14.16 17.89
C GLU A 114 -13.69 13.53 19.24
N SER A 115 -14.21 12.31 19.21
CA SER A 115 -14.84 11.67 20.35
C SER A 115 -14.69 10.14 20.30
N VAL A 116 -14.91 9.50 21.45
CA VAL A 116 -14.93 8.03 21.55
C VAL A 116 -16.38 7.55 21.55
N LEU A 117 -16.73 6.75 20.56
CA LEU A 117 -18.08 6.27 20.29
C LEU A 117 -18.22 4.79 20.61
N ARG A 118 -19.34 4.41 21.22
CA ARG A 118 -19.76 3.00 21.31
C ARG A 118 -20.63 2.71 20.10
N VAL A 119 -20.12 1.88 19.21
CA VAL A 119 -20.75 1.56 17.93
C VAL A 119 -21.14 0.09 17.93
N SER A 120 -22.27 -0.26 17.31
CA SER A 120 -22.69 -1.64 17.09
C SER A 120 -22.68 -2.02 15.60
N ASN A 121 -22.90 -1.06 14.71
CA ASN A 121 -22.90 -1.26 13.26
C ASN A 121 -22.01 -0.24 12.57
N ILE A 122 -21.17 -0.73 11.68
CA ILE A 122 -20.36 0.09 10.77
C ILE A 122 -20.83 -0.24 9.36
N ASN A 123 -21.39 0.72 8.63
CA ASN A 123 -21.70 0.54 7.21
C ASN A 123 -20.66 1.30 6.39
N VAL A 124 -20.23 0.72 5.28
CA VAL A 124 -19.27 1.33 4.37
C VAL A 124 -19.82 1.36 2.95
N THR A 125 -19.61 2.49 2.28
CA THR A 125 -19.85 2.60 0.83
C THR A 125 -18.52 2.49 0.13
N LEU A 126 -18.44 1.64 -0.89
CA LEU A 126 -17.23 1.40 -1.67
C LEU A 126 -17.35 2.01 -3.07
N SER A 127 -16.22 2.38 -3.65
CA SER A 127 -16.13 2.65 -5.08
C SER A 127 -15.91 1.35 -5.85
N GLU A 128 -15.96 1.42 -7.18
CA GLU A 128 -15.67 0.26 -8.01
C GLU A 128 -14.21 -0.19 -7.81
N LYS A 129 -14.03 -1.44 -7.39
CA LYS A 129 -12.72 -2.06 -7.26
C LYS A 129 -12.29 -2.63 -8.63
N PRO A 130 -11.13 -2.21 -9.17
CA PRO A 130 -10.58 -2.81 -10.37
C PRO A 130 -10.39 -4.33 -10.23
N GLN A 131 -10.59 -5.06 -11.33
CA GLN A 131 -10.40 -6.51 -11.36
C GLN A 131 -8.92 -6.91 -11.39
N ARG A 132 -8.05 -6.02 -11.88
CA ARG A 132 -6.60 -6.25 -11.99
C ARG A 132 -5.88 -5.70 -10.77
N THR A 133 -4.74 -6.29 -10.45
CA THR A 133 -3.91 -5.92 -9.29
C THR A 133 -2.45 -5.76 -9.69
N THR A 134 -1.73 -4.90 -8.97
CA THR A 134 -0.27 -4.73 -9.13
C THR A 134 0.51 -6.03 -8.88
N LEU A 135 -0.07 -6.99 -8.16
CA LEU A 135 0.52 -8.32 -7.93
C LEU A 135 0.76 -9.12 -9.22
N GLU A 136 0.12 -8.74 -10.32
CA GLU A 136 0.30 -9.41 -11.60
C GLU A 136 1.60 -9.00 -12.31
N ILE A 137 2.28 -7.92 -11.89
CA ILE A 137 3.45 -7.39 -12.60
C ILE A 137 4.63 -8.38 -12.55
N ALA A 138 5.13 -8.72 -11.36
CA ALA A 138 6.23 -9.68 -11.19
C ALA A 138 6.04 -10.99 -11.99
N PRO A 139 4.92 -11.72 -11.87
CA PRO A 139 4.75 -12.95 -12.63
C PRO A 139 4.63 -12.73 -14.15
N SER A 140 4.10 -11.59 -14.60
CA SER A 140 4.04 -11.25 -16.03
C SER A 140 5.41 -10.93 -16.62
N VAL A 141 6.23 -10.21 -15.86
CA VAL A 141 7.61 -9.89 -16.24
C VAL A 141 8.46 -11.17 -16.31
N ALA A 142 8.34 -12.05 -15.30
CA ALA A 142 9.02 -13.35 -15.32
C ALA A 142 8.59 -14.20 -16.53
N TYR A 143 7.31 -14.19 -16.88
CA TYR A 143 6.79 -14.89 -18.06
C TYR A 143 7.36 -14.36 -19.36
N ALA A 144 7.35 -13.04 -19.54
CA ALA A 144 7.85 -12.40 -20.75
C ALA A 144 9.31 -12.79 -21.04
N LEU A 145 10.14 -12.89 -20.00
CA LEU A 145 11.56 -13.24 -20.11
C LEU A 145 11.83 -14.76 -20.08
N GLY A 146 10.79 -15.60 -20.02
CA GLY A 146 10.95 -17.05 -19.97
C GLY A 146 11.52 -17.58 -18.65
N ALA A 147 11.46 -16.79 -17.56
CA ALA A 147 11.97 -17.14 -16.23
C ALA A 147 10.93 -17.87 -15.35
N GLY A 148 9.74 -18.20 -15.90
CA GLY A 148 8.62 -18.78 -15.16
C GLY A 148 7.43 -17.82 -15.12
N GLY A 149 6.67 -17.78 -14.02
CA GLY A 149 5.56 -16.81 -13.87
C GLY A 149 4.29 -17.16 -14.65
N SER A 150 3.49 -16.14 -14.99
CA SER A 150 2.21 -16.29 -15.68
C SER A 150 1.98 -15.14 -16.68
N GLN A 151 1.25 -15.40 -17.76
CA GLN A 151 1.09 -14.45 -18.88
C GLN A 151 0.45 -13.11 -18.47
N GLY A 152 -0.46 -13.11 -17.49
CA GLY A 152 -0.98 -11.91 -16.81
C GLY A 152 -1.19 -10.67 -17.68
N LEU A 153 -0.32 -9.68 -17.51
CA LEU A 153 -0.33 -8.37 -18.16
C LEU A 153 0.44 -8.36 -19.49
N ILE A 154 1.48 -9.20 -19.64
CA ILE A 154 2.34 -9.24 -20.83
C ILE A 154 2.00 -10.48 -21.64
N GLY A 155 1.19 -10.28 -22.68
CA GLY A 155 0.58 -11.36 -23.46
C GLY A 155 1.53 -12.21 -24.32
N GLN A 156 2.81 -11.88 -24.39
CA GLN A 156 3.77 -12.57 -25.26
C GLN A 156 5.20 -12.51 -24.69
N PRO A 157 6.08 -13.46 -25.09
CA PRO A 157 7.50 -13.38 -24.78
C PRO A 157 8.13 -12.09 -25.31
N ALA A 158 9.17 -11.61 -24.62
CA ALA A 158 9.96 -10.45 -24.98
C ALA A 158 11.45 -10.76 -24.83
N ASP A 159 12.28 -10.10 -25.63
CA ASP A 159 13.73 -10.25 -25.54
C ASP A 159 14.26 -9.56 -24.28
N ARG A 160 13.65 -8.44 -23.91
CA ARG A 160 13.96 -7.61 -22.73
C ARG A 160 12.69 -7.03 -22.14
N VAL A 161 12.75 -6.67 -20.87
CA VAL A 161 11.68 -5.94 -20.18
C VAL A 161 12.25 -4.71 -19.49
N VAL A 162 11.66 -3.55 -19.78
CA VAL A 162 11.92 -2.31 -19.03
C VAL A 162 10.67 -1.97 -18.22
N VAL A 163 10.83 -1.87 -16.90
CA VAL A 163 9.78 -1.52 -15.97
C VAL A 163 9.99 -0.08 -15.52
N PHE A 164 9.12 0.85 -15.96
CA PHE A 164 9.07 2.20 -15.43
C PHE A 164 8.23 2.21 -14.15
N TYR A 165 8.90 2.42 -13.02
CA TYR A 165 8.29 2.67 -11.72
C TYR A 165 8.15 4.19 -11.55
N VAL A 166 6.94 4.70 -11.72
CA VAL A 166 6.60 6.11 -11.45
C VAL A 166 5.90 6.22 -10.10
N ASP A 167 6.65 6.62 -9.08
CA ASP A 167 6.18 6.72 -7.68
C ASP A 167 5.06 7.76 -7.55
N GLY A 168 3.92 7.36 -6.96
CA GLY A 168 2.80 8.27 -6.72
C GLY A 168 1.97 8.69 -7.95
N LEU A 169 1.98 7.93 -9.04
CA LEU A 169 1.13 8.16 -10.22
C LEU A 169 -0.24 7.46 -10.09
N GLY A 170 -1.11 7.98 -9.23
CA GLY A 170 -2.50 7.49 -9.11
C GLY A 170 -3.30 7.63 -10.41
N TYR A 171 -4.32 6.78 -10.61
CA TYR A 171 -5.10 6.78 -11.85
C TYR A 171 -5.84 8.09 -12.12
N GLU A 172 -6.35 8.76 -11.08
CA GLU A 172 -6.97 10.08 -11.21
C GLU A 172 -5.96 11.14 -11.67
N ARG A 173 -4.71 11.07 -11.17
CA ARG A 173 -3.61 11.95 -11.58
C ARG A 173 -3.17 11.67 -13.02
N TYR A 174 -3.13 10.40 -13.43
CA TYR A 174 -2.89 10.00 -14.81
C TYR A 174 -3.96 10.61 -15.75
N LEU A 175 -5.24 10.48 -15.41
CA LEU A 175 -6.33 11.00 -16.24
C LEU A 175 -6.24 12.53 -16.39
N GLU A 176 -6.00 13.24 -15.28
CA GLU A 176 -5.83 14.70 -15.33
C GLU A 176 -4.64 15.10 -16.20
N ALA A 177 -3.47 14.46 -15.98
CA ALA A 177 -2.26 14.79 -16.72
C ALA A 177 -2.41 14.49 -18.23
N ARG A 178 -3.08 13.40 -18.60
CA ARG A 178 -3.42 13.08 -19.98
C ARG A 178 -4.31 14.17 -20.59
N ASP A 179 -5.38 14.55 -19.89
CA ASP A 179 -6.34 15.55 -20.38
C ASP A 179 -5.71 16.94 -20.53
N LEU A 180 -4.65 17.23 -19.75
CA LEU A 180 -3.82 18.43 -19.88
C LEU A 180 -2.73 18.33 -20.96
N GLY A 181 -2.45 17.15 -21.49
CA GLY A 181 -1.42 16.93 -22.51
C GLY A 181 0.02 17.04 -21.97
N ILE A 182 0.25 16.76 -20.68
CA ILE A 182 1.57 16.90 -20.03
C ILE A 182 2.29 15.56 -19.83
N ILE A 183 1.71 14.46 -20.31
CA ILE A 183 2.29 13.10 -20.23
C ILE A 183 2.23 12.39 -21.60
N GLU A 184 2.64 13.06 -22.66
CA GLU A 184 2.52 12.56 -24.03
C GLU A 184 3.33 11.28 -24.26
N ASN A 185 4.52 11.13 -23.65
CA ASN A 185 5.33 9.91 -23.81
C ASN A 185 4.67 8.70 -23.13
N ILE A 186 4.15 8.87 -21.93
CA ILE A 186 3.41 7.84 -21.20
C ILE A 186 2.16 7.43 -21.99
N THR A 187 1.40 8.40 -22.51
CA THR A 187 0.16 8.10 -23.25
C THR A 187 0.44 7.46 -24.62
N ALA A 188 1.59 7.73 -25.24
CA ALA A 188 2.03 7.07 -26.46
C ALA A 188 2.31 5.57 -26.28
N LEU A 189 2.58 5.09 -25.05
CA LEU A 189 2.75 3.67 -24.76
C LEU A 189 1.43 2.88 -24.89
N GLY A 190 0.28 3.55 -24.76
CA GLY A 190 -1.05 2.97 -24.95
C GLY A 190 -2.01 3.22 -23.78
N GLU A 191 -3.21 2.67 -23.91
CA GLU A 191 -4.25 2.78 -22.89
C GLU A 191 -3.89 1.94 -21.65
N PRO A 192 -4.02 2.50 -20.43
CA PRO A 192 -3.66 1.79 -19.21
C PRO A 192 -4.72 0.74 -18.86
N VAL A 193 -4.24 -0.39 -18.35
CA VAL A 193 -5.02 -1.26 -17.47
C VAL A 193 -5.21 -0.55 -16.15
N VAL A 194 -6.46 -0.45 -15.69
CA VAL A 194 -6.77 0.08 -14.36
C VAL A 194 -6.60 -1.04 -13.34
N ALA A 195 -5.75 -0.82 -12.34
CA ALA A 195 -5.44 -1.81 -11.32
C ALA A 195 -5.57 -1.23 -9.91
N VAL A 196 -5.70 -2.14 -8.93
CA VAL A 196 -5.66 -1.81 -7.51
C VAL A 196 -4.31 -2.20 -6.91
N CYS A 197 -3.72 -1.31 -6.12
CA CYS A 197 -2.52 -1.57 -5.35
C CYS A 197 -2.84 -2.30 -4.03
N GLN A 198 -1.83 -2.56 -3.22
CA GLN A 198 -1.95 -3.18 -1.90
C GLN A 198 -2.08 -2.12 -0.80
N TYR A 199 -2.67 -2.51 0.34
CA TYR A 199 -2.80 -1.67 1.53
C TYR A 199 -1.79 -2.07 2.63
N PRO A 200 -1.27 -1.11 3.42
CA PRO A 200 -1.33 0.34 3.22
C PRO A 200 -0.79 0.76 1.85
N SER A 201 -1.45 1.71 1.18
CA SER A 201 -1.08 2.18 -0.16
C SER A 201 0.13 3.12 -0.09
N VAL A 202 1.24 2.57 0.41
CA VAL A 202 2.53 3.24 0.61
C VAL A 202 3.60 2.54 -0.21
N SER A 203 4.65 3.27 -0.58
CA SER A 203 5.67 2.79 -1.51
C SER A 203 6.37 1.53 -1.03
N GLN A 204 6.64 1.41 0.26
CA GLN A 204 7.30 0.23 0.85
C GLN A 204 6.51 -1.07 0.62
N VAL A 205 5.20 -1.03 0.90
CA VAL A 205 4.30 -2.18 0.72
C VAL A 205 4.19 -2.53 -0.75
N ASN A 206 3.98 -1.53 -1.58
CA ASN A 206 3.66 -1.74 -2.99
C ASN A 206 4.89 -2.07 -3.82
N ALA A 207 6.07 -1.58 -3.45
CA ALA A 207 7.34 -2.00 -4.03
C ALA A 207 7.68 -3.46 -3.66
N ASP A 208 7.40 -3.91 -2.43
CA ASP A 208 7.56 -5.32 -2.06
C ASP A 208 6.63 -6.21 -2.91
N SER A 209 5.34 -5.88 -2.96
CA SER A 209 4.36 -6.60 -3.77
C SER A 209 4.65 -6.56 -5.26
N LEU A 210 5.21 -5.46 -5.76
CA LEU A 210 5.66 -5.32 -7.14
C LEU A 210 6.77 -6.32 -7.47
N VAL A 211 7.81 -6.38 -6.64
CA VAL A 211 8.98 -7.21 -6.95
C VAL A 211 8.76 -8.67 -6.61
N THR A 212 7.86 -9.01 -5.69
CA THR A 212 7.60 -10.40 -5.29
C THR A 212 6.35 -11.00 -5.92
N GLY A 213 5.37 -10.19 -6.31
CA GLY A 213 4.01 -10.64 -6.66
C GLY A 213 3.21 -11.12 -5.45
N ILE A 214 3.67 -10.86 -4.22
CA ILE A 214 3.03 -11.30 -2.96
C ILE A 214 2.21 -10.16 -2.36
N ALA A 215 0.97 -10.47 -1.96
CA ALA A 215 0.10 -9.52 -1.26
C ALA A 215 0.64 -9.17 0.14
N SER A 216 0.44 -7.93 0.57
CA SER A 216 0.81 -7.49 1.91
C SER A 216 0.05 -8.27 2.99
N ASP A 217 0.80 -8.85 3.93
CA ASP A 217 0.23 -9.46 5.13
C ASP A 217 0.22 -8.44 6.28
N ILE A 218 -0.92 -7.76 6.43
CA ILE A 218 -1.13 -6.76 7.48
C ILE A 218 -1.15 -7.36 8.89
N ARG A 219 -1.52 -8.64 9.03
CA ARG A 219 -1.54 -9.34 10.32
C ARG A 219 -0.11 -9.64 10.79
N ALA A 220 0.76 -10.02 9.87
CA ALA A 220 2.18 -10.22 10.14
C ALA A 220 2.96 -8.90 10.37
N GLY A 221 2.39 -7.76 10.00
CA GLY A 221 3.06 -6.46 10.12
C GLY A 221 4.10 -6.20 9.02
N ASN A 222 4.04 -6.94 7.91
CA ASN A 222 5.03 -6.87 6.83
C ASN A 222 5.09 -5.48 6.18
N PHE A 223 4.03 -4.68 6.29
CA PHE A 223 3.99 -3.29 5.83
C PHE A 223 5.00 -2.35 6.52
N ARG A 224 5.73 -2.84 7.54
CA ARG A 224 6.84 -2.12 8.20
C ARG A 224 8.22 -2.62 7.77
N SER A 225 8.30 -3.67 6.94
CA SER A 225 9.55 -4.30 6.48
C SER A 225 10.09 -3.64 5.23
N TYR A 226 11.36 -3.22 5.24
CA TYR A 226 12.04 -2.73 4.04
C TYR A 226 12.70 -3.86 3.24
N TYR A 227 12.44 -5.12 3.59
CA TYR A 227 12.97 -6.29 2.90
C TYR A 227 11.86 -7.00 2.15
N PRO A 228 12.16 -7.55 0.96
CA PRO A 228 11.20 -8.36 0.21
C PRO A 228 10.60 -9.49 1.05
N SER A 229 9.29 -9.69 0.94
CA SER A 229 8.55 -10.75 1.64
C SER A 229 8.81 -12.14 1.06
N GLY A 230 9.46 -12.23 -0.09
CA GLY A 230 9.83 -13.47 -0.74
C GLY A 230 10.85 -13.27 -1.85
N LYS A 231 11.05 -14.31 -2.65
CA LYS A 231 11.93 -14.25 -3.82
C LYS A 231 11.37 -13.25 -4.83
N THR A 232 12.25 -12.38 -5.32
CA THR A 232 11.88 -11.28 -6.21
C THR A 232 11.95 -11.68 -7.67
N VAL A 233 11.31 -10.90 -8.54
CA VAL A 233 11.33 -11.10 -9.99
C VAL A 233 12.74 -10.87 -10.56
N LEU A 234 13.51 -9.94 -9.98
CA LEU A 234 14.90 -9.72 -10.35
C LEU A 234 15.75 -10.97 -10.08
N GLU A 235 15.69 -11.51 -8.85
CA GLU A 235 16.37 -12.78 -8.51
C GLU A 235 15.86 -13.97 -9.33
N THR A 236 14.55 -13.99 -9.66
CA THR A 236 13.97 -15.05 -10.48
C THR A 236 14.51 -15.01 -11.91
N VAL A 237 14.71 -13.82 -12.46
CA VAL A 237 15.33 -13.63 -13.78
C VAL A 237 16.82 -14.00 -13.72
N GLU A 238 17.56 -13.61 -12.69
CA GLU A 238 18.97 -14.01 -12.54
C GLU A 238 19.16 -15.52 -12.45
N ASP A 239 18.31 -16.21 -11.70
CA ASP A 239 18.32 -17.68 -11.60
C ASP A 239 18.04 -18.38 -12.94
N SER A 240 17.44 -17.68 -13.91
CA SER A 240 17.23 -18.18 -15.28
C SER A 240 18.44 -17.98 -16.21
N GLY A 241 19.52 -17.37 -15.71
CA GLY A 241 20.73 -17.05 -16.47
C GLY A 241 20.67 -15.73 -17.23
N LYS A 242 19.76 -14.84 -16.85
CA LYS A 242 19.57 -13.49 -17.42
C LYS A 242 20.06 -12.41 -16.46
N THR A 243 20.22 -11.18 -16.94
CA THR A 243 20.65 -10.05 -16.10
C THR A 243 19.48 -9.21 -15.64
N SER A 244 19.53 -8.70 -14.42
CA SER A 244 18.50 -7.78 -13.92
C SER A 244 19.12 -6.66 -13.11
N LEU A 245 18.51 -5.47 -13.16
CA LEU A 245 18.96 -4.32 -12.39
C LEU A 245 17.81 -3.36 -12.09
N TRP A 246 17.82 -2.79 -10.90
CA TRP A 246 17.02 -1.64 -10.53
C TRP A 246 17.89 -0.40 -10.48
N VAL A 247 17.70 0.54 -11.41
CA VAL A 247 18.31 1.87 -11.38
C VAL A 247 17.40 2.82 -10.59
N ALA A 248 17.93 3.38 -9.52
CA ALA A 248 17.21 4.30 -8.65
C ALA A 248 18.09 5.51 -8.31
N GLY A 249 17.42 6.57 -7.86
CA GLY A 249 18.09 7.72 -7.27
C GLY A 249 18.74 7.38 -5.91
N ARG A 250 18.56 8.26 -4.92
CA ARG A 250 19.23 8.11 -3.61
C ARG A 250 18.74 6.94 -2.75
N SER A 251 17.56 6.39 -3.05
CA SER A 251 16.89 5.41 -2.21
C SER A 251 15.83 4.63 -3.00
N THR A 252 15.46 3.47 -2.48
CA THR A 252 14.31 2.66 -2.94
C THR A 252 13.43 2.32 -1.74
N PRO A 253 12.15 1.97 -1.96
CA PRO A 253 11.24 1.62 -0.87
C PRO A 253 11.50 0.21 -0.29
N VAL A 254 12.22 -0.63 -1.02
CA VAL A 254 12.65 -1.97 -0.58
C VAL A 254 14.14 -2.18 -0.86
N ASN A 255 14.80 -2.90 0.03
CA ASN A 255 16.22 -3.22 -0.02
C ASN A 255 16.43 -4.51 -0.80
N MET A 256 16.94 -4.37 -2.03
CA MET A 256 17.27 -5.50 -2.92
C MET A 256 18.77 -5.81 -2.97
N GLY A 257 19.56 -5.29 -2.02
CA GLY A 257 21.01 -5.49 -1.99
C GLY A 257 21.69 -5.02 -3.28
N ASP A 258 22.51 -5.89 -3.88
CA ASP A 258 23.33 -5.59 -5.06
C ASP A 258 22.51 -5.49 -6.36
N LEU A 259 21.22 -5.82 -6.35
CA LEU A 259 20.31 -5.68 -7.49
C LEU A 259 19.82 -4.24 -7.68
N VAL A 260 20.19 -3.32 -6.80
CA VAL A 260 19.93 -1.88 -6.96
C VAL A 260 21.21 -1.12 -7.22
N LEU A 261 21.19 -0.31 -8.28
CA LEU A 261 22.17 0.73 -8.49
C LEU A 261 21.64 2.08 -7.98
N TYR A 262 22.19 2.54 -6.85
CA TYR A 262 21.90 3.87 -6.30
C TYR A 262 22.81 4.93 -6.89
N LEU A 263 22.21 5.94 -7.49
CA LEU A 263 22.93 7.11 -7.97
C LEU A 263 23.40 8.01 -6.81
N LYS A 264 24.63 8.53 -6.94
CA LYS A 264 25.30 9.32 -5.88
C LYS A 264 25.47 10.79 -6.22
N THR A 265 25.46 11.11 -7.51
CA THR A 265 25.71 12.45 -8.05
C THR A 265 24.48 12.90 -8.79
N PHE A 266 24.05 14.12 -8.50
CA PHE A 266 22.91 14.77 -9.13
C PHE A 266 23.31 16.22 -9.39
N ASP A 267 22.69 16.83 -10.39
CA ASP A 267 22.80 18.26 -10.58
C ASP A 267 22.06 19.04 -9.46
N SER A 268 21.90 20.35 -9.63
CA SER A 268 21.22 21.20 -8.65
C SER A 268 19.81 21.61 -9.08
N ASN A 269 19.18 20.89 -10.01
CA ASN A 269 17.83 21.18 -10.52
C ASN A 269 16.71 20.73 -9.56
N GLY A 270 17.02 19.87 -8.59
CA GLY A 270 16.10 19.40 -7.55
C GLY A 270 15.33 18.11 -7.87
N TYR A 271 15.53 17.55 -9.07
CA TYR A 271 15.04 16.27 -9.55
C TYR A 271 16.15 15.22 -9.56
N GLU A 272 15.76 13.95 -9.63
CA GLU A 272 16.68 12.82 -9.80
C GLU A 272 16.43 12.08 -11.13
N ALA A 273 15.29 12.34 -11.78
CA ALA A 273 14.84 11.61 -12.96
C ALA A 273 15.80 11.66 -14.16
N ASN A 274 16.49 12.79 -14.41
CA ASN A 274 17.38 12.90 -15.58
C ASN A 274 18.63 12.04 -15.43
N GLU A 275 19.23 11.98 -14.24
CA GLU A 275 20.36 11.08 -13.98
C GLU A 275 19.90 9.62 -13.95
N VAL A 276 18.72 9.33 -13.40
CA VAL A 276 18.12 7.97 -13.46
C VAL A 276 17.91 7.53 -14.90
N ALA A 277 17.37 8.39 -15.77
CA ALA A 277 17.17 8.08 -17.18
C ALA A 277 18.51 7.90 -17.92
N GLU A 278 19.51 8.75 -17.65
CA GLU A 278 20.84 8.62 -18.25
C GLU A 278 21.50 7.28 -17.89
N GLU A 279 21.47 6.91 -16.61
CA GLU A 279 22.03 5.62 -16.18
C GLU A 279 21.22 4.44 -16.71
N ALA A 280 19.88 4.54 -16.76
CA ALA A 280 19.04 3.50 -17.35
C ALA A 280 19.37 3.26 -18.83
N ILE A 281 19.58 4.33 -19.62
CA ILE A 281 20.02 4.24 -21.01
C ILE A 281 21.38 3.54 -21.10
N ARG A 282 22.34 3.90 -20.23
CA ARG A 282 23.67 3.28 -20.20
C ARG A 282 23.59 1.79 -19.89
N GLN A 283 22.82 1.41 -18.87
CA GLN A 283 22.63 0.02 -18.46
C GLN A 283 21.93 -0.82 -19.55
N TYR A 284 20.92 -0.24 -20.21
CA TYR A 284 20.22 -0.91 -21.29
C TYR A 284 21.08 -1.10 -22.56
N CYS A 285 21.85 -0.08 -22.94
CA CYS A 285 22.61 -0.06 -24.19
C CYS A 285 23.98 -0.73 -24.08
N ASP A 286 24.72 -0.48 -22.99
CA ASP A 286 26.12 -0.84 -22.87
C ASP A 286 26.33 -2.14 -22.10
N GLU A 287 25.55 -2.36 -21.03
CA GLU A 287 25.63 -3.56 -20.18
C GLU A 287 24.64 -4.66 -20.58
N ASP A 288 23.77 -4.37 -21.55
CA ASP A 288 22.79 -5.28 -22.15
C ASP A 288 21.85 -5.98 -21.15
N ILE A 289 21.34 -5.22 -20.16
CA ILE A 289 20.44 -5.75 -19.11
C ILE A 289 19.12 -6.33 -19.70
N ASP A 290 18.77 -7.58 -19.33
CA ASP A 290 17.52 -8.23 -19.77
C ASP A 290 16.28 -7.64 -19.07
N LEU A 291 16.34 -7.43 -17.75
CA LEU A 291 15.28 -6.84 -16.92
C LEU A 291 15.77 -5.56 -16.23
N LEU A 292 15.25 -4.41 -16.65
CA LEU A 292 15.64 -3.11 -16.10
C LEU A 292 14.46 -2.42 -15.42
N PHE A 293 14.56 -2.18 -14.12
CA PHE A 293 13.66 -1.28 -13.39
C PHE A 293 14.24 0.15 -13.41
N VAL A 294 13.43 1.11 -13.86
CA VAL A 294 13.77 2.54 -13.90
C VAL A 294 12.83 3.25 -12.94
N HIS A 295 13.36 3.75 -11.83
CA HIS A 295 12.55 4.28 -10.74
C HIS A 295 12.60 5.80 -10.63
N PHE A 296 11.48 6.42 -10.99
CA PHE A 296 11.25 7.86 -10.91
C PHE A 296 10.43 8.19 -9.65
N LYS A 297 11.13 8.65 -8.61
CA LYS A 297 10.52 9.00 -7.31
C LYS A 297 10.02 10.45 -7.21
N ASP A 298 10.46 11.31 -8.13
CA ASP A 298 10.20 12.74 -8.05
C ASP A 298 8.71 13.08 -7.93
N PRO A 299 7.78 12.43 -8.67
CA PRO A 299 6.36 12.78 -8.60
C PRO A 299 5.76 12.59 -7.21
N ASP A 300 6.22 11.59 -6.44
CA ASP A 300 5.81 11.38 -5.05
C ASP A 300 6.42 12.43 -4.09
N LYS A 301 7.72 12.68 -4.22
CA LYS A 301 8.40 13.75 -3.44
C LYS A 301 7.69 15.10 -3.59
N PHE A 302 7.34 15.50 -4.81
CA PHE A 302 6.69 16.78 -5.06
C PHE A 302 5.22 16.79 -4.65
N GLN A 303 4.50 15.67 -4.75
CA GLN A 303 3.11 15.60 -4.28
C GLN A 303 3.03 15.72 -2.77
N HIS A 304 3.96 15.13 -2.01
CA HIS A 304 3.98 15.30 -0.55
C HIS A 304 4.08 16.77 -0.13
N ILE A 305 4.93 17.53 -0.80
CA ILE A 305 5.20 18.93 -0.45
C ILE A 305 4.07 19.86 -0.90
N ASN A 306 3.45 19.61 -2.05
CA ASN A 306 2.59 20.60 -2.72
C ASN A 306 1.16 20.12 -2.97
N GLY A 307 0.88 18.83 -2.80
CA GLY A 307 -0.35 18.16 -3.23
C GLY A 307 -0.24 17.61 -4.66
N PRO A 308 -0.88 16.45 -4.96
CA PRO A 308 -0.81 15.76 -6.24
C PRO A 308 -1.24 16.62 -7.44
N PHE A 309 -2.25 17.47 -7.24
CA PHE A 309 -2.87 18.29 -8.29
C PHE A 309 -2.39 19.76 -8.27
N SER A 310 -1.25 20.05 -7.63
CA SER A 310 -0.64 21.38 -7.66
C SER A 310 0.14 21.62 -8.95
N GLU A 311 0.45 22.88 -9.27
CA GLU A 311 1.32 23.22 -10.41
C GLU A 311 2.67 22.49 -10.34
N LYS A 312 3.29 22.44 -9.16
CA LYS A 312 4.55 21.71 -8.93
C LYS A 312 4.38 20.19 -9.01
N GLY A 313 3.26 19.66 -8.52
CA GLY A 313 2.92 18.25 -8.66
C GLY A 313 2.79 17.85 -10.13
N ARG A 314 2.12 18.66 -10.94
CA ARG A 314 2.00 18.45 -12.39
C ARG A 314 3.34 18.58 -13.12
N ALA A 315 4.09 19.65 -12.85
CA ALA A 315 5.41 19.87 -13.46
C ALA A 315 6.40 18.73 -13.17
N SER A 316 6.34 18.13 -11.97
CA SER A 316 7.19 16.97 -11.67
C SER A 316 6.85 15.72 -12.48
N LEU A 317 5.57 15.53 -12.80
CA LEU A 317 5.12 14.41 -13.63
C LEU A 317 5.44 14.66 -15.11
N GLU A 318 5.25 15.89 -15.58
CA GLU A 318 5.67 16.32 -16.93
C GLU A 318 7.18 16.13 -17.15
N TYR A 319 7.98 16.48 -16.15
CA TYR A 319 9.43 16.27 -16.21
C TYR A 319 9.79 14.78 -16.29
N VAL A 320 9.14 13.93 -15.49
CA VAL A 320 9.35 12.47 -15.56
C VAL A 320 8.91 11.90 -16.91
N ASP A 321 7.82 12.41 -17.50
CA ASP A 321 7.39 12.00 -18.84
C ASP A 321 8.46 12.28 -19.89
N GLU A 322 9.11 13.45 -19.85
CA GLU A 322 10.23 13.78 -20.73
C GLU A 322 11.40 12.79 -20.53
N GLN A 323 11.76 12.48 -19.28
CA GLN A 323 12.86 11.56 -18.99
C GLN A 323 12.53 10.12 -19.39
N LEU A 324 11.28 9.69 -19.25
CA LEU A 324 10.80 8.41 -19.74
C LEU A 324 10.92 8.35 -21.27
N GLY A 325 10.53 9.42 -21.97
CA GLY A 325 10.68 9.56 -23.42
C GLY A 325 12.11 9.28 -23.90
N ARG A 326 13.11 9.86 -23.22
CA ARG A 326 14.54 9.62 -23.50
C ARG A 326 14.92 8.15 -23.39
N VAL A 327 14.38 7.42 -22.40
CA VAL A 327 14.66 5.98 -22.24
C VAL A 327 13.93 5.18 -23.32
N THR A 328 12.69 5.53 -23.65
CA THR A 328 11.91 4.82 -24.69
C THR A 328 12.51 4.97 -26.08
N ASP A 329 13.13 6.12 -26.39
CA ASP A 329 13.76 6.41 -27.69
C ASP A 329 14.92 5.47 -28.06
N VAL A 330 15.54 4.83 -27.07
CA VAL A 330 16.69 3.92 -27.28
C VAL A 330 16.31 2.44 -27.26
N LEU A 331 15.04 2.10 -26.98
CA LEU A 331 14.61 0.72 -26.85
C LEU A 331 14.62 0.00 -28.20
N ARG A 332 15.13 -1.23 -28.17
CA ARG A 332 15.21 -2.10 -29.35
C ARG A 332 13.87 -2.82 -29.59
N PRO A 333 13.50 -3.12 -30.84
CA PRO A 333 12.35 -3.97 -31.15
C PRO A 333 12.38 -5.27 -30.36
N GLY A 334 11.21 -5.71 -29.88
CA GLY A 334 11.10 -6.90 -29.02
C GLY A 334 11.31 -6.61 -27.52
N THR A 335 11.54 -5.35 -27.14
CA THR A 335 11.52 -4.92 -25.72
C THR A 335 10.08 -4.69 -25.27
N ALA A 336 9.66 -5.37 -24.21
CA ALA A 336 8.43 -5.03 -23.52
C ALA A 336 8.67 -3.91 -22.52
N VAL A 337 7.77 -2.93 -22.52
CA VAL A 337 7.72 -1.84 -21.55
C VAL A 337 6.52 -2.07 -20.63
N VAL A 338 6.76 -1.98 -19.32
CA VAL A 338 5.72 -1.94 -18.30
C VAL A 338 5.86 -0.63 -17.54
N LEU A 339 4.90 0.27 -17.69
CA LEU A 339 4.78 1.42 -16.78
C LEU A 339 3.78 1.08 -15.69
N PHE A 340 4.13 1.37 -14.45
CA PHE A 340 3.20 1.25 -13.33
C PHE A 340 3.47 2.32 -12.27
N ALA A 341 2.46 2.53 -11.42
CA ALA A 341 2.58 3.24 -10.16
C ALA A 341 2.32 2.28 -9.01
N ASP A 342 3.07 2.44 -7.92
CA ASP A 342 2.92 1.69 -6.68
C ASP A 342 1.70 2.12 -5.86
N HIS A 343 1.40 3.42 -5.87
CA HIS A 343 0.20 4.01 -5.28
C HIS A 343 -0.16 5.32 -5.98
N GLY A 344 -1.33 5.85 -5.64
CA GLY A 344 -1.70 7.23 -5.94
C GLY A 344 -1.53 8.15 -4.73
N GLY A 345 -2.36 9.17 -4.61
CA GLY A 345 -2.29 10.10 -3.50
C GLY A 345 -3.44 11.09 -3.49
N HIS A 346 -3.62 11.75 -2.36
CA HIS A 346 -4.64 12.74 -2.13
C HIS A 346 -4.06 14.05 -1.59
N ASN A 347 -4.85 15.12 -1.66
CA ASN A 347 -4.51 16.38 -0.99
C ASN A 347 -4.74 16.28 0.52
N THR A 348 -3.89 16.94 1.29
CA THR A 348 -4.11 17.22 2.71
C THR A 348 -4.05 18.73 2.96
N ILE A 349 -4.28 19.15 4.20
CA ILE A 349 -4.12 20.57 4.58
C ILE A 349 -2.68 21.10 4.43
N ALA A 350 -1.69 20.19 4.34
CA ALA A 350 -0.26 20.52 4.34
C ALA A 350 0.48 20.12 3.05
N GLY A 351 -0.24 19.69 2.01
CA GLY A 351 0.35 19.21 0.77
C GLY A 351 -0.40 17.99 0.24
N GLY A 352 0.31 16.88 0.11
CA GLY A 352 -0.26 15.60 -0.31
C GLY A 352 0.17 14.46 0.60
N ASN A 353 -0.64 13.41 0.62
CA ASN A 353 -0.32 12.18 1.34
C ASN A 353 -0.96 10.98 0.63
N HIS A 354 -0.63 9.79 1.12
CA HIS A 354 -1.16 8.53 0.66
C HIS A 354 -1.16 7.51 1.81
N GLY A 355 -1.61 6.29 1.56
CA GLY A 355 -1.62 5.20 2.54
C GLY A 355 -3.01 4.82 3.03
N THR A 356 -4.07 5.36 2.43
CA THR A 356 -5.46 5.16 2.83
C THR A 356 -6.19 4.18 1.92
N LEU A 357 -7.46 3.89 2.22
CA LEU A 357 -8.33 3.11 1.34
C LEU A 357 -9.05 3.94 0.27
N LEU A 358 -8.70 5.22 0.07
CA LEU A 358 -9.31 6.02 -1.00
C LEU A 358 -9.00 5.45 -2.39
N SER A 359 -9.90 5.67 -3.34
CA SER A 359 -9.65 5.39 -4.76
C SER A 359 -8.41 6.11 -5.28
N SER A 360 -8.24 7.37 -4.88
CA SER A 360 -7.12 8.23 -5.26
C SER A 360 -5.76 7.65 -4.87
N ASP A 361 -5.70 6.86 -3.80
CA ASP A 361 -4.47 6.24 -3.30
C ASP A 361 -4.31 4.81 -3.82
N MET A 362 -5.42 4.08 -3.95
CA MET A 362 -5.43 2.64 -4.22
C MET A 362 -5.44 2.29 -5.72
N ILE A 363 -6.01 3.15 -6.57
CA ILE A 363 -6.21 2.85 -7.99
C ILE A 363 -5.07 3.48 -8.80
N VAL A 364 -4.38 2.64 -9.58
CA VAL A 364 -3.18 2.99 -10.32
C VAL A 364 -3.26 2.55 -11.80
N PRO A 365 -2.60 3.27 -12.73
CA PRO A 365 -2.45 2.83 -14.11
C PRO A 365 -1.34 1.78 -14.22
N ILE A 366 -1.55 0.79 -15.10
CA ILE A 366 -0.50 -0.08 -15.62
C ILE A 366 -0.56 -0.02 -17.14
N VAL A 367 0.52 0.41 -17.80
CA VAL A 367 0.63 0.39 -19.27
C VAL A 367 1.59 -0.71 -19.69
N VAL A 368 1.20 -1.49 -20.70
CA VAL A 368 2.06 -2.50 -21.30
C VAL A 368 2.20 -2.21 -22.78
N HIS A 369 3.43 -2.13 -23.26
CA HIS A 369 3.77 -1.84 -24.64
C HIS A 369 4.88 -2.79 -25.11
N VAL A 370 4.92 -3.12 -26.40
CA VAL A 370 6.04 -3.85 -26.99
C VAL A 370 6.54 -3.05 -28.18
N VAL A 371 7.82 -2.69 -28.13
CA VAL A 371 8.53 -1.88 -29.13
C VAL A 371 8.73 -2.64 -30.43
#